data_AF-A0A0P7VMN4-F1
#
_entry.id   AF-A0A0P7VMN4-F1
#
_cell.length_a   1.000
_cell.length_b   1.000
_cell.length_c   1.000
_cell.angle_alpha   90.00
_cell.angle_beta   90.00
_cell.angle_gamma   90.00
#
_symmetry.space_group_name_H-M   'P 1'
#
loop_
_entity.id
_entity.type
_entity.pdbx_description
1 polymer ?
#
loop_
_entity_poly.entity_id
_entity_poly.type
_entity_poly.pdbx_seq_one_letter_code
_entity_poly.pdbx_strand_id
1 'polypeptide(L)'
;MHIPPHDNGNRPIVDVDHPLVPLTYFNIVKLQAGEIYDYRLDGYETCVVPATGTVDVAVEGETFAQIGHRRTDVWDGDPEGVYVPCGTGARIAARTDTETFVAGARYDVQLTPFAVRADELDVVQYGSDDTKTHRKIKHILGANHHERVGRLLVSELYTVGAGGWSGFPSHKHDTDRLPDETRHDETYNFRFRPDYGSGLQMLQRADNEPGDAYHVMNGSTVLIDKGYHPCCVLPGYEMYYFTILGGLSQRSLKQYFQPTHAEQLHRIPGIMDMVARFK
;
A
#
# COMPACT_ATOMS: atom_id res chain seq x y z
N MET A 1 -5.29 11.30 -10.46
CA MET A 1 -3.97 10.65 -10.25
C MET A 1 -3.37 11.11 -8.94
N HIS A 2 -2.75 12.29 -8.86
CA HIS A 2 -2.16 12.82 -7.62
C HIS A 2 -3.15 13.66 -6.82
N ILE A 3 -3.28 13.35 -5.52
CA ILE A 3 -4.03 14.10 -4.53
C ILE A 3 -3.00 14.72 -3.57
N PRO A 4 -2.87 16.07 -3.54
CA PRO A 4 -1.98 16.74 -2.60
C PRO A 4 -2.33 16.45 -1.13
N PRO A 5 -1.34 16.55 -0.21
CA PRO A 5 -1.62 16.41 1.21
C PRO A 5 -2.63 17.45 1.66
N HIS A 6 -3.62 17.02 2.41
CA HIS A 6 -4.65 17.87 3.00
C HIS A 6 -5.21 17.19 4.25
N ASP A 7 -5.91 17.96 5.08
CA ASP A 7 -6.75 17.38 6.12
C ASP A 7 -8.05 16.87 5.48
N ASN A 8 -8.21 15.55 5.44
CA ASN A 8 -9.39 14.90 4.89
C ASN A 8 -10.58 14.91 5.86
N GLY A 9 -10.41 15.40 7.11
CA GLY A 9 -11.46 15.43 8.13
C GLY A 9 -12.00 14.03 8.43
N ASN A 10 -11.11 13.03 8.45
CA ASN A 10 -11.43 11.60 8.59
C ASN A 10 -12.40 11.04 7.54
N ARG A 11 -12.64 11.75 6.41
CA ARG A 11 -13.39 11.24 5.26
C ARG A 11 -12.46 10.54 4.27
N PRO A 12 -12.94 9.51 3.54
CA PRO A 12 -12.11 8.79 2.59
C PRO A 12 -11.44 9.71 1.57
N ILE A 13 -10.14 9.49 1.36
CA ILE A 13 -9.36 10.14 0.31
C ILE A 13 -9.67 9.47 -1.03
N VAL A 14 -9.88 8.14 -1.00
CA VAL A 14 -10.36 7.33 -2.11
C VAL A 14 -11.60 6.59 -1.61
N ASP A 15 -12.77 7.05 -2.05
CA ASP A 15 -14.05 6.48 -1.63
C ASP A 15 -14.42 5.25 -2.45
N VAL A 16 -15.48 4.56 -2.03
CA VAL A 16 -16.08 3.45 -2.79
C VAL A 16 -16.47 3.90 -4.20
N ASP A 17 -16.34 3.00 -5.18
CA ASP A 17 -16.61 3.25 -6.59
C ASP A 17 -15.86 4.48 -7.17
N HIS A 18 -14.67 4.80 -6.63
CA HIS A 18 -13.87 5.92 -7.13
C HIS A 18 -13.65 5.81 -8.66
N PRO A 19 -13.88 6.88 -9.44
CA PRO A 19 -13.97 6.80 -10.91
C PRO A 19 -12.67 6.38 -11.61
N LEU A 20 -11.51 6.51 -10.97
CA LEU A 20 -10.22 6.08 -11.52
C LEU A 20 -9.74 4.71 -11.03
N VAL A 21 -10.05 4.36 -9.78
CA VAL A 21 -9.50 3.18 -9.10
C VAL A 21 -10.62 2.47 -8.32
N PRO A 22 -11.70 2.06 -9.01
CA PRO A 22 -12.90 1.52 -8.35
C PRO A 22 -12.63 0.25 -7.55
N LEU A 23 -11.48 -0.42 -7.71
CA LEU A 23 -11.15 -1.61 -6.94
C LEU A 23 -10.49 -1.29 -5.60
N THR A 24 -10.12 -0.04 -5.31
CA THR A 24 -9.45 0.35 -4.05
C THR A 24 -10.25 1.37 -3.26
N TYR A 25 -10.07 1.35 -1.94
CA TYR A 25 -10.56 2.35 -0.98
C TYR A 25 -9.40 2.79 -0.08
N PHE A 26 -9.38 4.06 0.31
CA PHE A 26 -8.37 4.57 1.23
C PHE A 26 -8.88 5.73 2.08
N ASN A 27 -8.69 5.61 3.39
CA ASN A 27 -8.90 6.70 4.35
C ASN A 27 -7.70 6.83 5.29
N ILE A 28 -7.43 8.07 5.71
CA ILE A 28 -6.54 8.38 6.83
C ILE A 28 -7.42 8.89 7.96
N VAL A 29 -7.43 8.19 9.08
CA VAL A 29 -8.20 8.55 10.27
C VAL A 29 -7.23 9.01 11.34
N LYS A 30 -7.34 10.27 11.75
CA LYS A 30 -6.57 10.85 12.85
C LYS A 30 -7.45 10.94 14.09
N LEU A 31 -6.97 10.38 15.19
CA LEU A 31 -7.70 10.32 16.46
C LEU A 31 -6.77 10.74 17.60
N GLN A 32 -7.30 11.46 18.57
CA GLN A 32 -6.67 11.66 19.87
C GLN A 32 -6.92 10.44 20.77
N ALA A 33 -6.08 10.26 21.78
CA ALA A 33 -6.28 9.21 22.78
C ALA A 33 -7.70 9.26 23.40
N GLY A 34 -8.41 8.13 23.36
CA GLY A 34 -9.78 7.99 23.83
C GLY A 34 -10.86 8.27 22.77
N GLU A 35 -10.51 8.83 21.61
CA GLU A 35 -11.46 9.00 20.52
C GLU A 35 -11.75 7.69 19.79
N ILE A 36 -12.92 7.66 19.16
CA ILE A 36 -13.44 6.49 18.46
C ILE A 36 -13.85 6.89 17.04
N TYR A 37 -13.56 6.01 16.09
CA TYR A 37 -14.05 6.10 14.72
C TYR A 37 -14.77 4.80 14.34
N ASP A 38 -16.06 4.91 14.05
CA ASP A 38 -16.89 3.80 13.57
C ASP A 38 -17.05 3.91 12.05
N TYR A 39 -16.91 2.80 11.34
CA TYR A 39 -17.21 2.74 9.92
C TYR A 39 -17.77 1.38 9.50
N ARG A 40 -18.44 1.35 8.36
CA ARG A 40 -18.90 0.16 7.66
C ARG A 40 -18.84 0.43 6.17
N LEU A 41 -18.25 -0.48 5.41
CA LEU A 41 -18.25 -0.43 3.96
C LEU A 41 -18.89 -1.70 3.41
N ASP A 42 -19.96 -1.53 2.65
CA ASP A 42 -20.55 -2.62 1.89
C ASP A 42 -19.78 -2.77 0.56
N GLY A 43 -19.56 -4.01 0.10
CA GLY A 43 -18.85 -4.29 -1.16
C GLY A 43 -17.33 -4.07 -1.14
N TYR A 44 -16.75 -3.70 0.01
CA TYR A 44 -15.30 -3.57 0.18
C TYR A 44 -14.85 -4.25 1.47
N GLU A 45 -13.85 -5.11 1.37
CA GLU A 45 -13.08 -5.56 2.53
C GLU A 45 -12.02 -4.51 2.89
N THR A 46 -11.61 -4.42 4.15
CA THR A 46 -10.61 -3.43 4.60
C THR A 46 -9.52 -4.00 5.49
N CYS A 47 -8.45 -3.22 5.63
CA CYS A 47 -7.38 -3.44 6.60
C CYS A 47 -7.13 -2.13 7.36
N VAL A 48 -7.28 -2.19 8.69
CA VAL A 48 -6.98 -1.07 9.61
C VAL A 48 -5.52 -1.18 10.03
N VAL A 49 -4.70 -0.19 9.69
CA VAL A 49 -3.24 -0.18 9.90
C VAL A 49 -2.83 1.14 10.55
N PRO A 50 -2.48 1.16 11.85
CA PRO A 50 -1.91 2.35 12.49
C PRO A 50 -0.55 2.70 11.87
N ALA A 51 -0.46 3.85 11.20
CA ALA A 51 0.80 4.39 10.72
C ALA A 51 1.64 4.91 11.90
N THR A 52 0.96 5.52 12.87
CA THR A 52 1.48 5.86 14.20
C THR A 52 0.42 5.64 15.26
N GLY A 53 0.87 5.48 16.50
CA GLY A 53 0.05 5.24 17.67
C GLY A 53 -0.44 3.80 17.82
N THR A 54 -1.33 3.61 18.78
CA THR A 54 -1.92 2.32 19.13
C THR A 54 -3.43 2.41 19.19
N VAL A 55 -4.13 1.45 18.59
CA VAL A 55 -5.59 1.35 18.59
C VAL A 55 -6.08 -0.02 19.09
N ASP A 56 -7.32 -0.09 19.56
CA ASP A 56 -8.08 -1.33 19.57
C ASP A 56 -9.04 -1.32 18.37
N VAL A 57 -9.20 -2.45 17.70
CA VAL A 57 -10.15 -2.60 16.59
C VAL A 57 -11.20 -3.64 16.97
N ALA A 58 -12.47 -3.25 17.04
CA ALA A 58 -13.57 -4.17 17.29
C ALA A 58 -14.36 -4.45 16.01
N VAL A 59 -14.61 -5.73 15.73
CA VAL A 59 -15.24 -6.24 14.50
C VAL A 59 -16.07 -7.46 14.88
N GLU A 60 -17.36 -7.50 14.52
CA GLU A 60 -18.26 -8.65 14.78
C GLU A 60 -18.31 -9.14 16.25
N GLY A 61 -18.10 -8.25 17.21
CA GLY A 61 -18.07 -8.60 18.64
C GLY A 61 -16.72 -9.18 19.11
N GLU A 62 -15.75 -9.37 18.22
CA GLU A 62 -14.35 -9.59 18.57
C GLU A 62 -13.62 -8.26 18.73
N THR A 63 -12.60 -8.21 19.59
CA THR A 63 -11.74 -7.04 19.78
C THR A 63 -10.28 -7.43 19.65
N PHE A 64 -9.62 -6.87 18.64
CA PHE A 64 -8.19 -6.97 18.43
C PHE A 64 -7.53 -5.79 19.15
N ALA A 65 -6.99 -6.06 20.34
CA ALA A 65 -6.44 -5.02 21.19
C ALA A 65 -5.00 -4.65 20.83
N GLN A 66 -4.61 -3.41 21.12
CA GLN A 66 -3.24 -2.92 21.06
C GLN A 66 -2.57 -3.18 19.70
N ILE A 67 -3.24 -2.79 18.61
CA ILE A 67 -2.69 -2.83 17.26
C ILE A 67 -1.81 -1.59 17.06
N GLY A 68 -0.59 -1.82 16.59
CA GLY A 68 0.36 -0.76 16.25
C GLY A 68 1.12 -0.22 17.46
N HIS A 69 2.42 0.00 17.27
CA HIS A 69 3.35 0.38 18.36
C HIS A 69 4.27 1.55 18.00
N ARG A 70 4.09 2.10 16.79
CA ARG A 70 4.92 3.21 16.31
C ARG A 70 4.58 4.50 17.01
N ARG A 71 5.56 5.33 17.34
CA ARG A 71 5.33 6.56 18.13
C ARG A 71 5.54 7.81 17.29
N THR A 72 6.61 7.84 16.53
CA THR A 72 7.10 9.03 15.83
C THR A 72 6.65 9.04 14.39
N ASP A 73 6.96 7.96 13.67
CA ASP A 73 6.69 7.84 12.24
C ASP A 73 6.75 6.36 11.79
N VAL A 74 6.53 6.13 10.49
CA VAL A 74 6.48 4.81 9.87
C VAL A 74 7.80 4.02 9.91
N TRP A 75 8.92 4.64 10.28
CA TRP A 75 10.22 3.98 10.34
C TRP A 75 10.61 3.54 11.75
N ASP A 76 9.92 3.99 12.82
CA ASP A 76 10.32 3.65 14.19
C ASP A 76 9.90 2.24 14.66
N GLY A 77 9.16 1.51 13.81
CA GLY A 77 8.71 0.16 14.10
C GLY A 77 8.07 -0.57 12.91
N ASP A 78 7.60 -1.78 13.17
CA ASP A 78 6.87 -2.61 12.20
C ASP A 78 5.37 -2.31 12.22
N PRO A 79 4.67 -2.47 11.07
CA PRO A 79 3.24 -2.29 11.02
C PRO A 79 2.53 -3.47 11.65
N GLU A 80 1.32 -3.22 12.12
CA GLU A 80 0.34 -4.25 12.41
C GLU A 80 -0.97 -3.88 11.71
N GLY A 81 -1.83 -4.85 11.49
CA GLY A 81 -3.08 -4.63 10.79
C GLY A 81 -4.23 -5.45 11.35
N VAL A 82 -5.45 -5.01 11.10
CA VAL A 82 -6.65 -5.82 11.32
C VAL A 82 -7.43 -5.88 10.03
N TYR A 83 -7.61 -7.09 9.52
CA TYR A 83 -8.49 -7.38 8.40
C TYR A 83 -9.96 -7.32 8.86
N VAL A 84 -10.77 -6.56 8.14
CA VAL A 84 -12.20 -6.37 8.37
C VAL A 84 -12.95 -6.85 7.11
N PRO A 85 -13.84 -7.85 7.23
CA PRO A 85 -14.62 -8.36 6.11
C PRO A 85 -15.54 -7.31 5.48
N CYS A 86 -15.90 -7.51 4.21
CA CYS A 86 -16.87 -6.65 3.53
C CYS A 86 -18.27 -6.73 4.18
N GLY A 87 -18.96 -5.59 4.24
CA GLY A 87 -20.31 -5.52 4.83
C GLY A 87 -20.34 -5.55 6.36
N THR A 88 -19.18 -5.57 7.00
CA THR A 88 -19.05 -5.62 8.46
C THR A 88 -18.68 -4.26 9.03
N GLY A 89 -19.28 -3.90 10.17
CA GLY A 89 -18.93 -2.69 10.91
C GLY A 89 -17.66 -2.88 11.74
N ALA A 90 -16.78 -1.89 11.73
CA ALA A 90 -15.58 -1.84 12.55
C ALA A 90 -15.53 -0.56 13.38
N ARG A 91 -15.03 -0.71 14.61
CA ARG A 91 -14.77 0.37 15.55
C ARG A 91 -13.27 0.47 15.79
N ILE A 92 -12.69 1.63 15.54
CA ILE A 92 -11.30 1.95 15.88
C ILE A 92 -11.32 2.82 17.14
N ALA A 93 -10.73 2.36 18.23
CA ALA A 93 -10.61 3.11 19.47
C ALA A 93 -9.14 3.44 19.74
N ALA A 94 -8.82 4.73 19.78
CA ALA A 94 -7.46 5.20 19.96
C ALA A 94 -6.99 5.06 21.42
N ARG A 95 -5.91 4.32 21.67
CA ARG A 95 -5.25 4.25 22.99
C ARG A 95 -4.25 5.37 23.20
N THR A 96 -3.65 5.82 22.11
CA THR A 96 -2.79 7.00 22.03
C THR A 96 -3.29 7.87 20.89
N ASP A 97 -2.74 9.06 20.72
CA ASP A 97 -2.93 9.80 19.47
C ASP A 97 -2.44 8.93 18.29
N THR A 98 -3.23 8.84 17.22
CA THR A 98 -2.96 7.95 16.10
C THR A 98 -3.18 8.64 14.76
N GLU A 99 -2.37 8.23 13.77
CA GLU A 99 -2.72 8.31 12.36
C GLU A 99 -2.94 6.87 11.88
N THR A 100 -4.18 6.53 11.52
CA THR A 100 -4.57 5.16 11.14
C THR A 100 -5.01 5.12 9.69
N PHE A 101 -4.39 4.24 8.91
CA PHE A 101 -4.78 3.97 7.53
C PHE A 101 -5.87 2.91 7.48
N VAL A 102 -6.93 3.18 6.71
CA VAL A 102 -7.94 2.18 6.37
C VAL A 102 -7.82 1.92 4.88
N ALA A 103 -7.12 0.84 4.53
CA ALA A 103 -7.01 0.34 3.17
C ALA A 103 -8.23 -0.52 2.83
N GLY A 104 -8.70 -0.53 1.60
CA GLY A 104 -9.73 -1.47 1.19
C GLY A 104 -9.65 -1.87 -0.27
N ALA A 105 -10.29 -3.00 -0.58
CA ALA A 105 -10.48 -3.47 -1.94
C ALA A 105 -11.90 -4.00 -2.14
N ARG A 106 -12.38 -3.90 -3.38
CA ARG A 106 -13.71 -4.38 -3.74
C ARG A 106 -13.80 -5.90 -3.58
N TYR A 107 -14.76 -6.36 -2.79
CA TYR A 107 -15.01 -7.78 -2.54
C TYR A 107 -16.43 -8.01 -2.02
N ASP A 108 -17.03 -9.13 -2.41
CA ASP A 108 -18.46 -9.40 -2.17
C ASP A 108 -18.71 -10.62 -1.26
N VAL A 109 -17.64 -11.26 -0.77
CA VAL A 109 -17.74 -12.44 0.12
C VAL A 109 -17.27 -12.07 1.51
N GLN A 110 -18.15 -12.24 2.49
CA GLN A 110 -17.81 -12.01 3.89
C GLN A 110 -16.91 -13.14 4.40
N LEU A 111 -15.70 -12.78 4.83
CA LEU A 111 -14.70 -13.67 5.44
C LEU A 111 -14.68 -13.47 6.96
N THR A 112 -13.68 -14.04 7.65
CA THR A 112 -13.51 -13.90 9.11
C THR A 112 -12.49 -12.80 9.42
N PRO A 113 -12.77 -11.88 10.37
CA PRO A 113 -11.81 -10.87 10.78
C PRO A 113 -10.57 -11.48 11.45
N PHE A 114 -9.43 -10.79 11.38
CA PHE A 114 -8.21 -11.20 12.08
C PHE A 114 -7.20 -10.06 12.22
N ALA A 115 -6.29 -10.18 13.19
CA ALA A 115 -5.13 -9.32 13.30
C ALA A 115 -3.91 -9.94 12.60
N VAL A 116 -3.05 -9.08 12.04
CA VAL A 116 -1.70 -9.39 11.60
C VAL A 116 -0.75 -8.66 12.54
N ARG A 117 0.08 -9.44 13.25
CA ARG A 117 1.10 -8.94 14.17
C ARG A 117 2.45 -8.80 13.49
N ALA A 118 3.34 -8.03 14.12
CA ALA A 118 4.66 -7.72 13.56
C ALA A 118 5.50 -8.98 13.23
N ASP A 119 5.35 -10.05 13.99
CA ASP A 119 6.04 -11.33 13.79
C ASP A 119 5.42 -12.21 12.68
N GLU A 120 4.26 -11.84 12.15
CA GLU A 120 3.58 -12.54 11.05
C GLU A 120 3.89 -11.93 9.67
N LEU A 121 4.58 -10.78 9.63
CA LEU A 121 4.85 -10.05 8.39
C LEU A 121 5.74 -10.84 7.43
N ASP A 122 5.34 -10.87 6.16
CA ASP A 122 6.22 -11.32 5.07
C ASP A 122 7.09 -10.14 4.62
N VAL A 123 8.38 -10.23 4.95
CA VAL A 123 9.37 -9.18 4.67
C VAL A 123 10.21 -9.58 3.47
N VAL A 124 10.26 -8.68 2.48
CA VAL A 124 11.08 -8.83 1.27
C VAL A 124 12.03 -7.66 1.18
N GLN A 125 13.33 -7.92 1.04
CA GLN A 125 14.33 -6.88 0.83
C GLN A 125 15.29 -7.29 -0.27
N TYR A 126 15.50 -6.41 -1.24
CA TYR A 126 16.38 -6.67 -2.38
C TYR A 126 16.85 -5.36 -3.04
N GLY A 127 17.70 -5.48 -4.07
CA GLY A 127 18.35 -4.35 -4.71
C GLY A 127 19.57 -3.88 -3.92
N SER A 128 20.16 -2.75 -4.31
CA SER A 128 21.33 -2.20 -3.63
C SER A 128 21.43 -0.68 -3.78
N ASP A 129 22.22 -0.06 -2.91
CA ASP A 129 22.50 1.37 -2.96
C ASP A 129 23.28 1.76 -4.22
N ASP A 130 24.09 0.83 -4.76
CA ASP A 130 24.84 1.00 -6.01
C ASP A 130 23.91 1.07 -7.23
N THR A 131 22.90 0.19 -7.26
CA THR A 131 21.88 0.18 -8.32
C THR A 131 20.80 1.24 -8.10
N LYS A 132 20.78 1.88 -6.93
CA LYS A 132 19.74 2.80 -6.46
C LYS A 132 18.35 2.15 -6.38
N THR A 133 18.23 0.82 -6.37
CA THR A 133 16.94 0.12 -6.30
C THR A 133 16.76 -0.63 -4.98
N HIS A 134 17.53 -0.28 -3.94
CA HIS A 134 17.42 -0.92 -2.64
C HIS A 134 16.05 -0.64 -2.02
N ARG A 135 15.28 -1.70 -1.80
CA ARG A 135 13.93 -1.58 -1.25
C ARG A 135 13.65 -2.65 -0.23
N LYS A 136 12.87 -2.28 0.77
CA LYS A 136 12.33 -3.17 1.80
C LYS A 136 10.82 -3.07 1.77
N ILE A 137 10.15 -4.21 1.67
CA ILE A 137 8.70 -4.36 1.63
C ILE A 137 8.28 -5.17 2.85
N LYS A 138 7.26 -4.69 3.54
CA LYS A 138 6.58 -5.43 4.61
C LYS A 138 5.14 -5.66 4.15
N HIS A 139 4.83 -6.90 3.79
CA HIS A 139 3.47 -7.26 3.37
C HIS A 139 2.62 -7.51 4.62
N ILE A 140 1.68 -6.60 4.89
CA ILE A 140 0.71 -6.74 5.98
C ILE A 140 -0.34 -7.78 5.58
N LEU A 141 -0.93 -7.63 4.40
CA LEU A 141 -1.80 -8.66 3.80
C LEU A 141 -1.06 -9.31 2.62
N GLY A 142 -0.03 -10.10 2.95
CA GLY A 142 0.85 -10.81 2.00
C GLY A 142 0.41 -12.22 1.62
N ALA A 143 1.36 -13.04 1.15
CA ALA A 143 1.10 -14.41 0.71
C ALA A 143 0.59 -15.33 1.85
N ASN A 144 1.06 -15.11 3.08
CA ASN A 144 0.66 -15.90 4.26
C ASN A 144 -0.83 -15.82 4.61
N HIS A 145 -1.57 -14.87 4.02
CA HIS A 145 -2.99 -14.64 4.28
C HIS A 145 -3.87 -14.96 3.08
N HIS A 146 -3.36 -15.70 2.09
CA HIS A 146 -4.03 -15.95 0.81
C HIS A 146 -5.46 -16.53 0.97
N GLU A 147 -5.64 -17.48 1.87
CA GLU A 147 -6.94 -18.14 2.10
C GLU A 147 -7.89 -17.35 3.02
N ARG A 148 -7.44 -16.21 3.57
CA ARG A 148 -8.16 -15.45 4.61
C ARG A 148 -8.58 -14.06 4.17
N VAL A 149 -8.14 -13.62 3.00
CA VAL A 149 -8.38 -12.29 2.42
C VAL A 149 -8.92 -12.47 1.01
N GLY A 150 -9.84 -11.62 0.59
CA GLY A 150 -10.47 -11.65 -0.73
C GLY A 150 -9.51 -11.26 -1.85
N ARG A 151 -9.51 -10.00 -2.26
CA ARG A 151 -8.72 -9.43 -3.35
C ARG A 151 -7.80 -8.29 -2.90
N LEU A 152 -7.85 -7.92 -1.62
CA LEU A 152 -7.00 -6.91 -1.02
C LEU A 152 -5.56 -7.40 -0.82
N LEU A 153 -4.61 -6.56 -1.23
CA LEU A 153 -3.20 -6.63 -0.83
C LEU A 153 -2.83 -5.29 -0.17
N VAL A 154 -2.15 -5.36 0.98
CA VAL A 154 -1.71 -4.19 1.74
C VAL A 154 -0.25 -4.36 2.10
N SER A 155 0.56 -3.36 1.80
CA SER A 155 2.01 -3.42 2.02
C SER A 155 2.59 -2.06 2.34
N GLU A 156 3.71 -2.08 3.05
CA GLU A 156 4.54 -0.91 3.25
C GLU A 156 5.85 -1.06 2.49
N LEU A 157 6.20 -0.07 1.69
CA LEU A 157 7.44 -0.07 0.93
C LEU A 157 8.32 1.09 1.38
N TYR A 158 9.58 0.75 1.61
CA TYR A 158 10.64 1.69 1.96
C TYR A 158 11.67 1.64 0.84
N THR A 159 11.91 2.78 0.19
CA THR A 159 13.15 2.98 -0.54
C THR A 159 14.25 3.09 0.50
N VAL A 160 15.14 2.10 0.55
CA VAL A 160 16.19 2.04 1.56
C VAL A 160 17.30 3.01 1.18
N GLY A 161 17.76 3.78 2.15
CA GLY A 161 18.72 4.87 1.93
C GLY A 161 18.08 6.12 1.32
N ALA A 162 18.92 7.07 0.89
CA ALA A 162 18.50 8.35 0.34
C ALA A 162 18.75 8.46 -1.17
N GLY A 163 17.82 9.06 -1.90
CA GLY A 163 17.95 9.30 -3.36
C GLY A 163 17.81 8.05 -4.23
N GLY A 164 17.04 7.05 -3.78
CA GLY A 164 16.80 5.79 -4.48
C GLY A 164 15.53 5.76 -5.35
N TRP A 165 15.32 4.60 -5.95
CA TRP A 165 14.24 4.26 -6.87
C TRP A 165 13.44 3.06 -6.36
N SER A 166 12.13 3.14 -6.57
CA SER A 166 11.12 2.15 -6.23
C SER A 166 10.18 1.97 -7.42
N GLY A 167 9.36 0.90 -7.41
CA GLY A 167 8.55 0.57 -8.59
C GLY A 167 9.38 0.23 -9.85
N PHE A 168 10.69 -0.03 -9.68
CA PHE A 168 11.64 -0.31 -10.74
C PHE A 168 12.18 -1.75 -10.66
N PRO A 169 12.36 -2.47 -11.78
CA PRO A 169 12.06 -2.11 -13.16
C PRO A 169 10.58 -1.79 -13.33
N SER A 170 10.34 -0.87 -14.25
CA SER A 170 9.01 -0.37 -14.58
C SER A 170 8.07 -1.55 -14.85
N HIS A 171 6.93 -1.58 -14.17
CA HIS A 171 5.91 -2.63 -14.35
C HIS A 171 4.51 -2.04 -14.26
N LYS A 172 3.54 -2.82 -14.75
CA LYS A 172 2.12 -2.52 -14.71
C LYS A 172 1.32 -3.76 -14.34
N HIS A 173 0.07 -3.57 -13.96
CA HIS A 173 -0.92 -4.62 -13.68
C HIS A 173 -2.30 -4.06 -14.04
N ASP A 174 -2.43 -3.62 -15.29
CA ASP A 174 -3.56 -2.84 -15.78
C ASP A 174 -4.45 -3.61 -16.75
N THR A 175 -4.14 -4.88 -16.99
CA THR A 175 -4.87 -5.73 -17.93
C THR A 175 -4.96 -7.15 -17.38
N ASP A 176 -6.14 -7.77 -17.47
CA ASP A 176 -6.29 -9.22 -17.24
C ASP A 176 -5.82 -9.98 -18.48
N ARG A 177 -4.49 -10.08 -18.63
CA ARG A 177 -3.82 -10.84 -19.70
C ARG A 177 -3.26 -12.13 -19.10
N LEU A 178 -4.14 -13.01 -18.64
CA LEU A 178 -3.72 -14.24 -17.96
C LEU A 178 -3.02 -15.22 -18.91
N PRO A 179 -1.92 -15.88 -18.49
CA PRO A 179 -1.31 -15.87 -17.16
C PRO A 179 -0.21 -14.79 -16.96
N ASP A 180 -0.02 -13.90 -17.92
CA ASP A 180 1.13 -12.97 -17.98
C ASP A 180 0.96 -11.71 -17.13
N GLU A 181 -0.28 -11.27 -16.92
CA GLU A 181 -0.62 -10.06 -16.18
C GLU A 181 -2.00 -10.18 -15.53
N THR A 182 -2.13 -9.66 -14.31
CA THR A 182 -3.42 -9.47 -13.64
C THR A 182 -3.81 -8.01 -13.59
N ARG A 183 -5.11 -7.73 -13.61
CA ARG A 183 -5.66 -6.39 -13.43
C ARG A 183 -5.83 -6.08 -11.94
N HIS A 184 -5.10 -5.07 -11.48
CA HIS A 184 -5.22 -4.49 -10.16
C HIS A 184 -5.23 -2.96 -10.28
N ASP A 185 -6.16 -2.32 -9.59
CA ASP A 185 -5.99 -0.90 -9.29
C ASP A 185 -5.06 -0.78 -8.08
N GLU A 186 -4.29 0.31 -8.03
CA GLU A 186 -3.33 0.54 -6.96
C GLU A 186 -3.42 1.96 -6.43
N THR A 187 -3.28 2.12 -5.11
CA THR A 187 -3.24 3.42 -4.45
C THR A 187 -2.02 3.50 -3.54
N TYR A 188 -1.26 4.59 -3.65
CA TYR A 188 -0.12 4.92 -2.80
C TYR A 188 -0.40 6.10 -1.89
N ASN A 189 0.12 6.06 -0.67
CA ASN A 189 0.22 7.23 0.21
C ASN A 189 1.65 7.39 0.74
N PHE A 190 2.26 8.55 0.50
CA PHE A 190 3.70 8.76 0.67
C PHE A 190 4.07 9.38 2.01
N ARG A 191 5.20 8.96 2.58
CA ARG A 191 5.89 9.64 3.67
C ARG A 191 7.36 9.87 3.29
N PHE A 192 7.95 10.93 3.84
CA PHE A 192 9.37 11.24 3.63
C PHE A 192 10.07 11.44 4.96
N ARG A 193 11.38 11.14 4.97
CA ARG A 193 12.26 11.47 6.09
C ARG A 193 13.46 12.25 5.58
N PRO A 194 13.69 13.49 6.09
CA PRO A 194 12.77 14.28 6.92
C PRO A 194 11.41 14.55 6.22
N ASP A 195 10.40 14.95 6.99
CA ASP A 195 9.00 15.10 6.56
C ASP A 195 8.76 16.22 5.53
N TYR A 196 9.71 17.12 5.34
CA TYR A 196 9.74 18.09 4.24
C TYR A 196 10.43 17.57 2.96
N GLY A 197 10.82 16.29 2.95
CA GLY A 197 11.36 15.62 1.77
C GLY A 197 10.31 15.44 0.66
N SER A 198 10.78 15.05 -0.52
CA SER A 198 9.90 14.82 -1.67
C SER A 198 10.53 13.90 -2.73
N GLY A 199 9.73 13.52 -3.72
CA GLY A 199 10.11 12.64 -4.82
C GLY A 199 9.26 12.87 -6.07
N LEU A 200 9.44 12.01 -7.06
CA LEU A 200 8.63 11.97 -8.27
C LEU A 200 7.97 10.60 -8.41
N GLN A 201 6.67 10.61 -8.67
CA GLN A 201 5.95 9.45 -9.16
C GLN A 201 5.76 9.62 -10.66
N MET A 202 6.24 8.67 -11.46
CA MET A 202 6.00 8.66 -12.90
C MET A 202 4.84 7.73 -13.25
N LEU A 203 4.20 8.02 -14.38
CA LEU A 203 3.12 7.20 -14.91
C LEU A 203 3.17 7.17 -16.44
N GLN A 204 3.70 6.08 -16.96
CA GLN A 204 3.88 5.88 -18.39
C GLN A 204 2.79 4.97 -18.94
N ARG A 205 1.91 5.51 -19.80
CA ARG A 205 0.73 4.78 -20.29
C ARG A 205 1.02 3.76 -21.38
N ALA A 206 2.08 4.00 -22.15
CA ALA A 206 2.47 3.17 -23.29
C ALA A 206 3.98 2.96 -23.29
N ASP A 207 4.42 1.81 -23.80
CA ASP A 207 5.83 1.49 -23.86
C ASP A 207 6.58 2.50 -24.74
N ASN A 208 7.72 2.99 -24.23
CA ASN A 208 8.60 3.94 -24.91
C ASN A 208 7.98 5.28 -25.34
N GLU A 209 6.85 5.69 -24.74
CA GLU A 209 6.27 7.03 -24.90
C GLU A 209 6.37 7.83 -23.60
N PRO A 210 6.55 9.17 -23.61
CA PRO A 210 6.57 9.95 -22.39
C PRO A 210 5.29 9.79 -21.56
N GLY A 211 5.46 9.69 -20.24
CA GLY A 211 4.37 9.65 -19.27
C GLY A 211 4.21 10.97 -18.51
N ASP A 212 3.29 10.97 -17.55
CA ASP A 212 3.18 12.04 -16.56
C ASP A 212 4.24 11.86 -15.46
N ALA A 213 4.66 12.97 -14.86
CA ALA A 213 5.48 12.98 -13.65
C ALA A 213 4.83 13.90 -12.61
N TYR A 214 4.60 13.37 -11.42
CA TYR A 214 3.95 14.06 -10.32
C TYR A 214 4.94 14.30 -9.19
N HIS A 215 5.04 15.54 -8.73
CA HIS A 215 5.84 15.89 -7.55
C HIS A 215 5.09 15.45 -6.29
N VAL A 216 5.65 14.46 -5.59
CA VAL A 216 5.05 13.89 -4.39
C VAL A 216 5.77 14.39 -3.13
N MET A 217 4.96 14.84 -2.18
CA MET A 217 5.37 15.38 -0.88
C MET A 217 4.82 14.49 0.25
N ASN A 218 5.26 14.71 1.48
CA ASN A 218 4.73 13.99 2.65
C ASN A 218 3.21 14.13 2.76
N GLY A 219 2.51 13.00 2.84
CA GLY A 219 1.04 12.94 2.84
C GLY A 219 0.39 12.86 1.46
N SER A 220 1.13 12.93 0.36
CA SER A 220 0.57 12.81 -0.99
C SER A 220 -0.05 11.44 -1.22
N THR A 221 -1.17 11.39 -1.92
CA THR A 221 -1.78 10.15 -2.41
C THR A 221 -1.70 10.09 -3.94
N VAL A 222 -1.36 8.93 -4.51
CA VAL A 222 -1.40 8.68 -5.96
C VAL A 222 -2.30 7.48 -6.24
N LEU A 223 -3.21 7.64 -7.19
CA LEU A 223 -4.13 6.60 -7.66
C LEU A 223 -3.62 6.08 -8.98
N ILE A 224 -3.23 4.81 -9.12
CA ILE A 224 -2.66 4.24 -10.33
C ILE A 224 -3.72 3.37 -11.01
N ASP A 225 -4.31 3.90 -12.09
CA ASP A 225 -5.35 3.20 -12.87
C ASP A 225 -4.76 2.34 -13.99
N LYS A 226 -3.62 2.72 -14.59
CA LYS A 226 -2.96 1.94 -15.66
C LYS A 226 -1.54 2.41 -15.96
N GLY A 227 -0.78 1.61 -16.70
CA GLY A 227 0.55 1.96 -17.15
C GLY A 227 1.64 1.71 -16.11
N TYR A 228 2.87 1.95 -16.54
CA TYR A 228 4.07 1.71 -15.76
C TYR A 228 4.33 2.84 -14.76
N HIS A 229 4.66 2.51 -13.51
CA HIS A 229 4.62 3.49 -12.41
C HIS A 229 5.83 3.46 -11.47
N PRO A 230 7.07 3.62 -11.98
CA PRO A 230 8.24 3.78 -11.13
C PRO A 230 8.18 5.11 -10.35
N CYS A 231 8.81 5.14 -9.19
CA CYS A 231 8.96 6.34 -8.38
C CYS A 231 10.40 6.50 -7.89
N CYS A 232 10.81 7.75 -7.71
CA CYS A 232 12.13 8.08 -7.19
C CYS A 232 12.03 9.15 -6.11
N VAL A 233 12.93 9.08 -5.13
CA VAL A 233 13.03 10.09 -4.08
C VAL A 233 14.16 11.07 -4.42
N LEU A 234 13.97 12.35 -4.09
CA LEU A 234 15.04 13.33 -4.31
C LEU A 234 16.29 13.00 -3.46
N PRO A 235 17.48 13.40 -3.92
CA PRO A 235 18.72 13.15 -3.17
C PRO A 235 18.65 13.70 -1.74
N GLY A 236 19.12 12.91 -0.77
CA GLY A 236 19.17 13.30 0.64
C GLY A 236 17.90 13.00 1.45
N TYR A 237 16.84 12.47 0.83
CA TYR A 237 15.62 12.06 1.53
C TYR A 237 15.38 10.56 1.43
N GLU A 238 14.84 9.96 2.49
CA GLU A 238 14.25 8.63 2.46
C GLU A 238 12.77 8.72 2.07
N MET A 239 12.25 7.67 1.45
CA MET A 239 10.85 7.61 1.01
C MET A 239 10.20 6.30 1.47
N TYR A 240 9.00 6.45 2.01
CA TYR A 240 8.07 5.39 2.31
C TYR A 240 6.80 5.61 1.50
N TYR A 241 6.15 4.52 1.10
CA TYR A 241 4.76 4.59 0.65
C TYR A 241 3.97 3.37 1.11
N PHE A 242 2.75 3.64 1.55
CA PHE A 242 1.74 2.65 1.86
C PHE A 242 1.04 2.25 0.56
N THR A 243 0.97 0.96 0.27
CA THR A 243 0.45 0.41 -0.98
C THR A 243 -0.79 -0.42 -0.74
N ILE A 244 -1.82 -0.12 -1.52
CA ILE A 244 -3.10 -0.80 -1.53
C ILE A 244 -3.33 -1.29 -2.96
N LEU A 245 -3.51 -2.58 -3.13
CA LEU A 245 -3.94 -3.15 -4.41
C LEU A 245 -5.29 -3.85 -4.23
N GLY A 246 -6.20 -3.60 -5.17
CA GLY A 246 -7.45 -4.32 -5.31
C GLY A 246 -7.47 -5.07 -6.64
N GLY A 247 -7.52 -6.40 -6.58
CA GLY A 247 -7.60 -7.24 -7.79
C GLY A 247 -8.99 -7.20 -8.44
N LEU A 248 -9.05 -7.27 -9.77
CA LEU A 248 -10.32 -7.33 -10.52
C LEU A 248 -10.91 -8.74 -10.51
N SER A 249 -10.16 -9.71 -11.05
CA SER A 249 -10.60 -11.09 -11.23
C SER A 249 -10.07 -12.01 -10.13
N GLN A 250 -8.87 -11.73 -9.62
CA GLN A 250 -8.18 -12.55 -8.63
C GLN A 250 -7.30 -11.72 -7.70
N ARG A 251 -6.92 -12.31 -6.56
CA ARG A 251 -6.04 -11.69 -5.56
C ARG A 251 -4.58 -11.64 -6.03
N SER A 252 -4.06 -12.77 -6.49
CA SER A 252 -2.64 -12.92 -6.85
C SER A 252 -2.23 -11.87 -7.86
N LEU A 253 -1.17 -11.13 -7.55
CA LEU A 253 -0.61 -10.11 -8.41
C LEU A 253 0.38 -10.74 -9.39
N LYS A 254 0.13 -10.57 -10.70
CA LYS A 254 1.11 -10.80 -11.76
C LYS A 254 1.44 -9.49 -12.45
N GLN A 255 2.64 -9.00 -12.20
CA GLN A 255 3.15 -7.77 -12.79
C GLN A 255 3.68 -8.02 -14.20
N TYR A 256 3.34 -7.12 -15.12
CA TYR A 256 3.90 -7.08 -16.46
C TYR A 256 5.02 -6.05 -16.50
N PHE A 257 6.27 -6.51 -16.50
CA PHE A 257 7.44 -5.65 -16.64
C PHE A 257 7.52 -5.05 -18.04
N GLN A 258 8.01 -3.83 -18.14
CA GLN A 258 8.15 -3.12 -19.40
C GLN A 258 9.14 -3.85 -20.32
N PRO A 259 8.69 -4.37 -21.48
CA PRO A 259 9.53 -5.23 -22.33
C PRO A 259 10.81 -4.53 -22.81
N THR A 260 10.72 -3.24 -23.12
CA THR A 260 11.87 -2.41 -23.54
C THR A 260 12.98 -2.32 -22.47
N HIS A 261 12.69 -2.65 -21.21
CA HIS A 261 13.63 -2.61 -20.09
C HIS A 261 13.83 -3.98 -19.43
N ALA A 262 13.49 -5.07 -20.13
CA ALA A 262 13.57 -6.42 -19.59
C ALA A 262 14.99 -6.78 -19.12
N GLU A 263 16.05 -6.20 -19.69
CA GLU A 263 17.43 -6.45 -19.27
C GLU A 263 17.74 -5.97 -17.85
N GLN A 264 16.97 -4.99 -17.34
CA GLN A 264 17.13 -4.46 -15.97
C GLN A 264 16.81 -5.51 -14.91
N LEU A 265 15.95 -6.48 -15.24
CA LEU A 265 15.63 -7.63 -14.38
C LEU A 265 16.87 -8.48 -14.06
N HIS A 266 17.92 -8.40 -14.88
CA HIS A 266 19.17 -9.12 -14.67
C HIS A 266 20.27 -8.25 -14.03
N ARG A 267 20.00 -6.97 -13.79
CA ARG A 267 20.95 -6.01 -13.19
C ARG A 267 20.68 -5.72 -11.72
N ILE A 268 19.45 -5.95 -11.26
CA ILE A 268 19.05 -5.66 -9.89
C ILE A 268 19.23 -6.92 -9.04
N PRO A 269 20.09 -6.89 -8.01
CA PRO A 269 20.31 -8.05 -7.15
C PRO A 269 19.01 -8.52 -6.46
N GLY A 270 18.75 -9.83 -6.48
CA GLY A 270 17.63 -10.47 -5.77
C GLY A 270 16.24 -10.27 -6.41
N ILE A 271 16.10 -9.54 -7.51
CA ILE A 271 14.79 -9.27 -8.11
C ILE A 271 14.14 -10.53 -8.71
N MET A 272 14.94 -11.44 -9.27
CA MET A 272 14.42 -12.69 -9.85
C MET A 272 13.84 -13.61 -8.79
N ASP A 273 14.41 -13.62 -7.59
CA ASP A 273 13.88 -14.40 -6.46
C ASP A 273 12.54 -13.82 -6.01
N MET A 274 12.40 -12.50 -5.99
CA MET A 274 11.14 -11.82 -5.73
C MET A 274 10.09 -12.18 -6.79
N VAL A 275 10.42 -12.10 -8.09
CA VAL A 275 9.49 -12.44 -9.18
C VAL A 275 9.06 -13.91 -9.13
N ALA A 276 9.94 -14.81 -8.69
CA ALA A 276 9.62 -16.22 -8.53
C ALA A 276 8.59 -16.50 -7.43
N ARG A 277 8.49 -15.64 -6.40
CA ARG A 277 7.45 -15.76 -5.35
C ARG A 277 6.03 -15.47 -5.84
N PHE A 278 5.89 -14.83 -7.02
CA PHE A 278 4.61 -14.53 -7.67
C PHE A 278 4.27 -15.52 -8.81
N LYS A 279 4.96 -16.65 -8.91
CA LYS A 279 4.59 -17.79 -9.77
C LYS A 279 3.89 -18.85 -8.95
#